data_AF-A0A936FUZ5-F1
#
_entry.id   AF-A0A936FUZ5-F1
#
_cell.length_a   1.000
_cell.length_b   1.000
_cell.length_c   1.000
_cell.angle_alpha   90.00
_cell.angle_beta   90.00
_cell.angle_gamma   90.00
#
_symmetry.space_group_name_H-M   'P 1'
#
loop_
_entity.id
_entity.type
_entity.pdbx_description
1 polymer ?
#
loop_
_entity_poly.entity_id
_entity_poly.type
_entity_poly.pdbx_seq_one_letter_code
_entity_poly.pdbx_strand_id
1 'polypeptide(L)'
;MKKEDVKKKEEEKEGTKRILFKVKSDDPTQTALRRWLVMEIYCGRLTIQKAIEEFEFEHKRPNKAIIDWKKLYEPTVLLTLPQMTEKEREKVAALEKHIKQIEKQLEAAQMKATALDMMIDIAESKLKISIRKKSGTKQ
;
A
#
# COMPACT_ATOMS: atom_id res chain seq x y z
N MET A 1 0.04 24.09 -34.77
CA MET A 1 -0.54 23.36 -33.63
C MET A 1 0.37 22.24 -33.07
N LYS A 2 1.70 22.39 -33.05
CA LYS A 2 2.60 21.43 -32.36
C LYS A 2 3.76 22.08 -31.57
N LYS A 3 3.88 23.41 -31.58
CA LYS A 3 5.01 24.12 -30.94
C LYS A 3 4.66 24.73 -29.57
N GLU A 4 3.38 24.99 -29.29
CA GLU A 4 2.95 25.57 -28.01
C GLU A 4 2.83 24.50 -26.89
N ASP A 5 2.43 23.27 -27.23
CA ASP A 5 2.34 22.17 -26.25
C ASP A 5 3.70 21.64 -25.79
N VAL A 6 4.75 21.80 -26.62
CA VAL A 6 6.12 21.46 -26.24
C VAL A 6 6.68 22.51 -25.28
N LYS A 7 6.40 23.80 -25.54
CA LYS A 7 6.86 24.91 -24.70
C LYS A 7 6.22 24.90 -23.30
N LYS A 8 4.94 24.54 -23.19
CA LYS A 8 4.27 24.36 -21.89
C LYS A 8 4.86 23.21 -21.05
N LYS A 9 5.32 22.13 -21.68
CA LYS A 9 6.00 21.02 -20.99
C LYS A 9 7.44 21.33 -20.59
N GLU A 10 8.08 22.31 -21.23
CA GLU A 10 9.43 22.77 -20.87
C GLU A 10 9.39 23.75 -19.69
N GLU A 11 8.41 24.67 -19.66
CA GLU A 11 8.25 25.65 -18.57
C GLU A 11 7.80 25.01 -17.24
N GLU A 12 7.03 23.91 -17.26
CA GLU A 12 6.69 23.16 -16.02
C GLU A 12 7.89 22.39 -15.43
N LYS A 13 8.92 22.11 -16.23
CA LYS A 13 10.13 21.38 -15.80
C LYS A 13 11.21 22.29 -15.19
N GLU A 14 11.15 23.60 -15.43
CA GLU A 14 12.12 24.54 -14.86
C GLU A 14 11.89 24.78 -13.36
N GLY A 15 10.67 24.57 -12.85
CA GLY A 15 10.34 24.77 -11.44
C GLY A 15 10.69 23.62 -10.49
N THR A 16 11.16 22.49 -11.02
CA THR A 16 11.30 21.23 -10.27
C THR A 16 12.69 21.00 -9.68
N LYS A 17 13.72 21.70 -10.18
CA LYS A 17 15.12 21.54 -9.74
C LYS A 17 15.46 22.36 -8.50
N ARG A 18 14.70 22.20 -7.41
CA ARG A 18 14.93 22.96 -6.16
C ARG A 18 15.95 22.31 -5.22
N ILE A 19 16.32 21.04 -5.45
CA ILE A 19 17.14 20.27 -4.52
C ILE A 19 18.51 19.99 -5.16
N LEU A 20 19.55 20.56 -4.54
CA LEU A 20 20.95 20.31 -4.87
C LEU A 20 21.54 19.27 -3.93
N PHE A 21 21.97 18.15 -4.50
CA PHE A 21 22.68 17.10 -3.78
C PHE A 21 24.20 17.36 -3.82
N LYS A 22 24.75 17.67 -2.64
CA LYS A 22 26.20 17.75 -2.44
C LYS A 22 26.71 16.38 -2.05
N VAL A 23 27.87 15.93 -2.57
CA VAL A 23 28.40 14.56 -2.33
C VAL A 23 29.41 14.49 -1.20
N LYS A 24 30.21 15.55 -1.00
CA LYS A 24 31.27 15.61 0.01
C LYS A 24 30.93 16.49 1.23
N SER A 25 29.67 16.92 1.34
CA SER A 25 29.20 17.65 2.50
C SER A 25 28.91 16.66 3.64
N ASP A 26 29.47 16.93 4.80
CA ASP A 26 29.17 16.24 6.07
C ASP A 26 27.94 16.84 6.77
N ASP A 27 27.18 17.69 6.07
CA ASP A 27 25.98 18.31 6.63
C ASP A 27 24.93 17.23 6.93
N PRO A 28 24.34 17.21 8.14
CA PRO A 28 23.28 16.26 8.50
C PRO A 28 22.07 16.31 7.55
N THR A 29 21.78 17.49 6.99
CA THR A 29 20.70 17.70 6.02
C THR A 29 20.96 16.97 4.70
N GLN A 30 22.18 17.06 4.18
CA GLN A 30 22.59 16.36 2.96
C GLN A 30 22.64 14.84 3.18
N THR A 31 23.03 14.41 4.38
CA THR A 31 22.97 12.99 4.77
C THR A 31 21.54 12.46 4.75
N ALA A 32 20.59 13.18 5.33
CA ALA A 32 19.18 12.82 5.32
C ALA A 32 18.60 12.81 3.89
N LEU A 33 18.95 13.80 3.07
CA LEU A 33 18.53 13.86 1.65
C LEU A 33 19.06 12.67 0.84
N ARG A 34 20.35 12.32 0.98
CA ARG A 34 20.94 11.15 0.29
C ARG A 34 20.25 9.86 0.72
N ARG A 35 19.95 9.69 2.02
CA ARG A 35 19.19 8.54 2.54
C ARG A 35 17.78 8.49 1.95
N TRP A 36 17.07 9.62 1.92
CA TRP A 36 15.75 9.73 1.31
C TRP A 36 15.77 9.36 -0.17
N LEU A 37 16.76 9.83 -0.93
CA LEU A 37 16.89 9.50 -2.35
C LEU A 37 17.13 8.00 -2.56
N VAL A 38 18.00 7.38 -1.75
CA VAL A 38 18.25 5.92 -1.80
C VAL A 38 17.00 5.14 -1.43
N MET A 39 16.23 5.60 -0.43
CA MET A 39 14.93 5.05 -0.07
C MET A 39 13.95 5.10 -1.25
N GLU A 40 13.84 6.26 -1.90
CA GLU A 40 12.91 6.47 -3.00
C GLU A 40 13.19 5.54 -4.18
N ILE A 41 14.48 5.31 -4.45
CA ILE A 41 14.96 4.38 -5.47
C ILE A 41 14.70 2.93 -5.05
N TYR A 42 14.94 2.58 -3.78
CA TYR A 42 14.68 1.23 -3.27
C TYR A 42 13.19 0.88 -3.29
N CYS A 43 12.32 1.83 -2.94
CA CYS A 43 10.87 1.71 -3.02
C CYS A 43 10.34 1.69 -4.47
N GLY A 44 11.21 1.90 -5.48
CA GLY A 44 10.84 1.86 -6.89
C GLY A 44 10.00 3.04 -7.38
N ARG A 45 9.85 4.11 -6.57
CA ARG A 45 9.10 5.32 -6.95
C ARG A 45 9.88 6.21 -7.91
N LEU A 46 11.21 6.13 -7.82
CA LEU A 46 12.13 6.92 -8.64
C LEU A 46 13.17 5.99 -9.26
N THR A 47 13.39 6.11 -10.57
CA THR A 47 14.52 5.45 -11.21
C THR A 47 15.77 6.33 -11.10
N ILE A 48 16.96 5.74 -11.15
CA ILE A 48 18.22 6.49 -11.11
C ILE A 48 18.25 7.55 -12.23
N GLN A 49 17.73 7.20 -13.41
CA GLN A 49 17.66 8.10 -14.55
C GLN A 49 16.70 9.28 -14.29
N LYS A 50 15.49 8.98 -13.78
CA LYS A 50 14.51 10.01 -13.42
C LYS A 50 15.03 10.93 -12.31
N ALA A 51 15.80 10.39 -11.37
CA ALA A 51 16.47 11.19 -10.34
C ALA A 51 17.42 12.23 -10.93
N ILE A 52 18.17 11.87 -11.97
CA ILE A 52 19.14 12.76 -12.63
C ILE A 52 18.44 13.84 -13.45
N GLU A 53 17.25 13.53 -13.97
CA GLU A 53 16.43 14.47 -14.72
C GLU A 53 15.73 15.48 -13.79
N GLU A 54 15.24 15.03 -12.64
CA GLU A 54 14.47 15.84 -11.69
C GLU A 54 15.33 16.60 -10.67
N PHE A 55 16.53 16.12 -10.34
CA PHE A 55 17.39 16.71 -9.30
C PHE A 55 18.74 17.21 -9.82
N GLU A 56 19.31 18.21 -9.13
CA GLU A 56 20.64 18.70 -9.42
C GLU A 56 21.69 18.04 -8.53
N PHE A 57 22.83 17.69 -9.13
CA PHE A 57 23.94 17.06 -8.44
C PHE A 57 25.21 17.89 -8.66
N GLU A 58 25.96 18.16 -7.59
CA GLU A 58 27.26 18.83 -7.65
C GLU A 58 28.35 17.94 -8.29
N HIS A 59 28.05 16.66 -8.51
CA HIS A 59 29.01 15.66 -8.99
C HIS A 59 29.02 15.55 -10.52
N LYS A 60 30.23 15.53 -11.10
CA LYS A 60 30.44 15.30 -12.56
C LYS A 60 29.84 13.98 -13.07
N ARG A 61 29.57 13.03 -12.18
CA ARG A 61 28.92 11.73 -12.47
C ARG A 61 27.89 11.40 -11.38
N PRO A 62 26.62 11.80 -11.53
CA PRO A 62 25.60 11.56 -10.50
C PRO A 62 25.29 10.07 -10.32
N ASN A 63 25.32 9.29 -11.40
CA ASN A 63 25.15 7.82 -11.37
C ASN A 63 26.08 7.14 -10.37
N LYS A 64 27.37 7.51 -10.36
CA LYS A 64 28.36 6.90 -9.47
C LYS A 64 28.10 7.26 -8.01
N ALA A 65 27.76 8.53 -7.74
CA ALA A 65 27.43 9.00 -6.39
C ALA A 65 26.21 8.26 -5.81
N ILE A 66 25.16 8.07 -6.62
CA ILE A 66 23.95 7.34 -6.21
C ILE A 66 24.26 5.87 -5.93
N ILE A 67 25.11 5.22 -6.74
CA ILE A 67 25.54 3.83 -6.51
C ILE A 67 26.35 3.71 -5.21
N ASP A 68 27.26 4.66 -4.96
CA ASP A 68 28.07 4.70 -3.74
C ASP A 68 27.19 4.95 -2.50
N TRP A 69 26.20 5.85 -2.59
CA TRP A 69 25.22 6.06 -1.53
C TRP A 69 24.31 4.87 -1.31
N LYS A 70 23.92 4.16 -2.38
CA LYS A 70 23.17 2.91 -2.26
C LYS A 70 23.94 1.95 -1.38
N LYS A 71 25.22 1.67 -1.69
CA LYS A 71 26.05 0.78 -0.87
C LYS A 71 26.23 1.26 0.58
N LEU A 72 26.35 2.58 0.77
CA LEU A 72 26.57 3.17 2.09
C LEU A 72 25.33 3.12 2.99
N TYR A 73 24.14 3.33 2.41
CA TYR A 73 22.89 3.43 3.16
C TYR A 73 22.00 2.19 3.05
N GLU A 74 22.28 1.25 2.16
CA GLU A 74 21.59 -0.05 2.01
C GLU A 74 21.31 -0.74 3.36
N PRO A 75 22.27 -0.94 4.28
CA PRO A 75 21.97 -1.56 5.58
C PRO A 75 21.03 -0.74 6.48
N THR A 76 21.01 0.59 6.35
CA THR A 76 20.11 1.48 7.13
C THR A 76 18.72 1.59 6.50
N VAL A 77 18.65 1.54 5.18
CA VAL A 77 17.45 1.64 4.35
C VAL A 77 16.62 0.35 4.44
N LEU A 78 17.27 -0.81 4.53
CA LEU A 78 16.64 -2.13 4.65
C LEU A 78 15.82 -2.34 5.93
N LEU A 79 15.96 -1.49 6.96
CA LEU A 79 15.14 -1.56 8.17
C LEU A 79 13.69 -1.09 7.94
N THR A 80 13.44 -0.41 6.82
CA THR A 80 12.10 0.07 6.47
C THR A 80 11.42 -0.92 5.54
N LEU A 81 10.21 -1.35 5.91
CA LEU A 81 9.41 -2.28 5.12
C LEU A 81 9.28 -1.77 3.68
N PRO A 82 9.51 -2.62 2.66
CA PRO A 82 9.28 -2.23 1.28
C PRO A 82 7.83 -1.77 1.13
N GLN A 83 7.61 -0.73 0.32
CA GLN A 83 6.25 -0.29 0.04
C GLN A 83 5.50 -1.36 -0.74
N MET A 84 4.27 -1.61 -0.29
CA MET A 84 3.34 -2.50 -0.97
C MET A 84 3.18 -2.09 -2.43
N THR A 85 3.50 -3.01 -3.33
CA THR A 85 3.42 -2.79 -4.78
C THR A 85 1.98 -2.57 -5.23
N GLU A 86 1.77 -1.90 -6.37
CA GLU A 86 0.42 -1.69 -6.93
C GLU A 86 -0.37 -2.99 -7.09
N LYS A 87 0.29 -4.04 -7.56
CA LYS A 87 -0.31 -5.38 -7.69
C LYS A 87 -0.72 -5.97 -6.35
N GLU A 88 0.06 -5.75 -5.29
CA GLU A 88 -0.29 -6.20 -3.95
C GLU A 88 -1.45 -5.38 -3.39
N ARG A 89 -1.49 -4.06 -3.64
CA ARG A 89 -2.61 -3.19 -3.24
C ARG A 89 -3.92 -3.63 -3.90
N GLU A 90 -3.89 -3.94 -5.20
CA GLU A 90 -5.05 -4.46 -5.93
C GLU A 90 -5.52 -5.80 -5.36
N LYS A 91 -4.59 -6.71 -5.03
CA LYS A 91 -4.92 -7.99 -4.40
C LYS A 91 -5.58 -7.80 -3.04
N VAL A 92 -5.07 -6.91 -2.19
CA VAL A 92 -5.69 -6.63 -0.89
C VAL A 92 -7.06 -6.00 -1.05
N ALA A 93 -7.23 -5.05 -1.97
CA ALA A 93 -8.56 -4.49 -2.24
C ALA A 93 -9.56 -5.55 -2.73
N ALA A 94 -9.11 -6.52 -3.55
CA ALA A 94 -9.94 -7.63 -3.99
C ALA A 94 -10.30 -8.56 -2.81
N LEU A 95 -9.34 -8.88 -1.94
CA LEU A 95 -9.56 -9.70 -0.75
C LEU A 95 -10.53 -9.03 0.23
N GLU A 96 -10.38 -7.73 0.49
CA GLU A 96 -11.28 -6.96 1.35
C GLU A 96 -12.73 -6.98 0.85
N LYS A 97 -12.94 -6.85 -0.47
CA LYS A 97 -14.27 -6.99 -1.06
C LYS A 97 -14.84 -8.39 -0.85
N HIS A 98 -14.00 -9.41 -0.99
CA HIS A 98 -14.39 -10.80 -0.78
C HIS A 98 -14.79 -11.07 0.68
N ILE A 99 -14.03 -10.54 1.64
CA ILE A 99 -14.32 -10.64 3.07
C ILE A 99 -15.68 -10.01 3.37
N LYS A 100 -15.91 -8.76 2.93
CA LYS A 100 -17.21 -8.08 3.14
C LYS A 100 -18.39 -8.85 2.57
N GLN A 101 -18.21 -9.47 1.40
CA GLN A 101 -19.26 -10.28 0.79
C GLN A 101 -19.57 -11.54 1.62
N ILE A 102 -18.53 -12.20 2.13
CA ILE A 102 -18.67 -13.39 2.98
C ILE A 102 -19.31 -13.02 4.33
N GLU A 103 -18.90 -11.92 4.95
CA GLU A 103 -19.48 -11.42 6.20
C GLU A 103 -20.98 -11.16 6.06
N LYS A 104 -21.40 -10.52 4.95
CA LYS A 104 -22.82 -10.29 4.67
C LYS A 104 -23.62 -11.58 4.48
N GLN A 105 -23.03 -12.59 3.83
CA GLN A 105 -23.67 -13.90 3.68
C GLN A 105 -23.80 -14.62 5.01
N LEU A 106 -22.79 -14.51 5.88
CA LEU A 106 -22.78 -15.07 7.22
C LEU A 106 -23.87 -14.43 8.08
N GLU A 107 -23.97 -13.10 8.08
CA GLU A 107 -25.01 -12.37 8.81
C GLU A 107 -26.42 -12.78 8.34
N ALA A 108 -26.63 -12.86 7.03
CA ALA A 108 -27.91 -13.30 6.48
C ALA A 108 -28.25 -14.75 6.85
N ALA A 109 -27.27 -15.64 6.90
CA ALA A 109 -27.47 -17.02 7.33
C ALA A 109 -27.80 -17.12 8.82
N GLN A 110 -27.10 -16.35 9.66
CA GLN A 110 -27.36 -16.27 11.10
C GLN A 110 -28.77 -15.72 11.37
N MET A 111 -29.17 -14.65 10.68
CA MET A 111 -30.52 -14.09 10.79
C MET A 111 -31.61 -15.09 10.38
N LYS A 112 -31.38 -15.88 9.32
CA LYS A 112 -32.32 -16.94 8.93
C LYS A 112 -32.40 -18.03 9.99
N ALA A 113 -31.26 -18.45 10.54
CA ALA A 113 -31.22 -19.47 11.59
C ALA A 113 -31.99 -19.00 12.84
N THR A 114 -31.77 -17.77 13.30
CA THR A 114 -32.49 -17.23 14.47
C THR A 114 -33.98 -17.06 14.20
N ALA A 115 -34.37 -16.60 13.01
CA ALA A 115 -35.78 -16.48 12.65
C ALA A 115 -36.48 -17.85 12.60
N LEU A 116 -35.80 -18.89 12.09
CA LEU A 116 -36.31 -20.26 12.07
C LEU A 116 -36.46 -20.82 13.48
N ASP A 117 -35.46 -20.62 14.36
CA ASP A 117 -35.55 -21.03 15.77
C ASP A 117 -36.73 -20.33 16.47
N MET A 118 -36.92 -19.03 16.28
CA MET A 118 -38.07 -18.30 16.83
C MET A 118 -39.41 -18.81 16.30
N MET A 119 -39.51 -19.16 15.02
CA MET A 119 -40.72 -19.76 14.46
C MET A 119 -41.01 -21.13 15.06
N ILE A 120 -39.97 -21.92 15.35
CA ILE A 120 -40.11 -23.20 16.04
C ILE A 120 -40.66 -22.97 17.45
N ASP A 121 -40.13 -22.02 18.22
CA ASP A 121 -40.62 -21.70 19.56
C ASP A 121 -42.10 -21.28 19.55
N ILE A 122 -42.51 -20.48 18.56
CA ILE A 122 -43.92 -20.08 18.38
C ILE A 122 -44.80 -21.28 18.02
N ALA A 123 -44.31 -22.19 17.17
CA ALA A 123 -45.06 -23.39 16.78
C ALA A 123 -45.21 -24.37 17.95
N GLU A 124 -44.15 -24.63 18.71
CA GLU A 124 -44.19 -25.51 19.88
C GLU A 124 -45.14 -24.98 20.96
N SER A 125 -45.12 -23.66 21.22
CA SER A 125 -46.01 -23.03 22.21
C SER A 125 -47.48 -23.05 21.80
N LYS A 126 -47.80 -22.80 20.52
CA LYS A 126 -49.20 -22.79 20.03
C LYS A 126 -49.79 -24.18 19.83
N LEU A 127 -49.00 -25.12 19.30
CA LEU A 127 -49.48 -26.46 18.94
C LEU A 127 -49.27 -27.50 20.05
N LYS A 128 -48.47 -27.18 21.08
CA LYS A 128 -48.08 -28.10 22.17
C LYS A 128 -47.44 -29.41 21.68
N ILE A 129 -46.82 -29.38 20.50
CA ILE A 129 -46.05 -30.48 19.92
C ILE A 129 -44.57 -30.09 20.02
N SER A 130 -43.71 -31.02 20.46
CA SER A 130 -42.26 -30.82 20.47
C SER A 130 -41.70 -31.13 19.08
N ILE A 131 -41.18 -30.11 18.40
CA ILE A 131 -40.60 -30.20 17.06
C ILE A 131 -39.08 -30.40 17.16
N ARG A 132 -38.43 -29.75 18.13
CA ARG A 132 -37.01 -29.93 18.42
C ARG A 132 -36.74 -31.33 18.99
N LYS A 133 -35.62 -31.94 18.56
CA LYS A 133 -35.10 -33.17 19.20
C LYS A 133 -34.72 -32.86 20.65
N LYS A 134 -35.25 -33.62 21.62
CA LYS A 134 -34.83 -33.52 23.02
C LYS A 134 -33.34 -33.87 23.14
N SER A 135 -32.54 -32.97 23.72
CA SER A 135 -31.14 -33.22 24.08
C SER A 135 -31.08 -34.26 25.20
N GLY A 136 -31.19 -35.53 24.84
CA GLY A 136 -31.09 -36.63 25.78
C GLY A 136 -32.00 -37.79 25.41
N THR A 137 -31.46 -38.74 24.66
CA THR A 137 -31.81 -40.14 24.86
C THR A 137 -30.51 -40.83 25.24
N LYS A 138 -30.49 -41.40 26.45
CA LYS A 138 -29.35 -42.00 27.16
C LYS A 138 -28.42 -42.80 26.23
N GLN A 139 -27.12 -42.50 26.27
CA GLN A 139 -26.07 -43.51 26.16
C GLN A 139 -25.56 -43.84 27.55
#